data_AF-A0A5C6RFH1-F1
#
_entry.id   AF-A0A5C6RFH1-F1
#
_cell.length_a   1.000
_cell.length_b   1.000
_cell.length_c   1.000
_cell.angle_alpha   90.00
_cell.angle_beta   90.00
_cell.angle_gamma   90.00
#
_symmetry.space_group_name_H-M   'P 1'
#
loop_
_entity.id
_entity.type
_entity.pdbx_description
1 polymer ?
#
loop_
_entity_poly.entity_id
_entity_poly.type
_entity_poly.pdbx_seq_one_letter_code
_entity_poly.pdbx_strand_id
1 'polypeptide(L)'
;MKHLILIVFLALTAFSCTHAQKGWLAIGELQDGKAVLTADKTELLRAYNQNLQRFSGINGEFTEVSIETAAQGGYTLVFSGKAYKSTFRVEKADGTVLRVNYTISCTTSDCSQETDGCEPRFNGGDRGNCSPCSNDGECTKTVSSSSLLSVGGKE
;
A
#
# COMPACT_ATOMS: atom_id res chain seq x y z
N MET A 1 -20.44 -18.60 63.81
CA MET A 1 -19.88 -17.39 63.17
C MET A 1 -19.39 -17.79 61.79
N LYS A 2 -19.91 -17.09 60.77
CA LYS A 2 -19.87 -17.40 59.34
C LYS A 2 -18.57 -16.79 58.77
N HIS A 3 -17.66 -17.59 58.22
CA HIS A 3 -16.54 -17.06 57.43
C HIS A 3 -16.72 -17.47 55.98
N LEU A 4 -17.24 -16.53 55.19
CA LEU A 4 -17.40 -16.61 53.74
C LEU A 4 -16.08 -16.11 53.12
N ILE A 5 -15.28 -17.01 52.54
CA ILE A 5 -14.08 -16.65 51.79
C ILE A 5 -14.54 -16.27 50.38
N LEU A 6 -14.53 -14.98 50.07
CA LEU A 6 -14.84 -14.42 48.76
C LEU A 6 -13.55 -14.41 47.92
N ILE A 7 -13.37 -15.40 47.05
CA ILE A 7 -12.29 -15.43 46.06
C ILE A 7 -12.68 -14.46 44.94
N VAL A 8 -12.08 -13.27 44.94
CA VAL A 8 -12.20 -12.31 43.85
C VAL A 8 -11.24 -12.72 42.73
N PHE A 9 -11.75 -13.42 41.72
CA PHE A 9 -11.06 -13.61 40.45
C PHE A 9 -11.09 -12.28 39.69
N LEU A 10 -9.98 -11.53 39.76
CA LEU A 10 -9.72 -10.40 38.86
C LEU A 10 -9.43 -10.96 37.47
N ALA A 11 -10.46 -11.08 36.64
CA ALA A 11 -10.30 -11.29 35.20
C ALA A 11 -9.75 -9.99 34.58
N LEU A 12 -8.42 -9.89 34.44
CA LEU A 12 -7.81 -8.95 33.50
C LEU A 12 -8.14 -9.44 32.09
N THR A 13 -9.26 -8.98 31.52
CA THR A 13 -9.45 -9.02 30.08
C THR A 13 -8.46 -8.03 29.48
N ALA A 14 -7.28 -8.52 29.10
CA ALA A 14 -6.38 -7.78 28.25
C ALA A 14 -7.11 -7.50 26.92
N PHE A 15 -7.67 -6.30 26.79
CA PHE A 15 -7.99 -5.73 25.49
C PHE A 15 -6.65 -5.55 24.77
N SER A 16 -6.22 -6.58 24.06
CA SER A 16 -5.17 -6.44 23.06
C SER A 16 -5.71 -5.50 21.99
N CYS A 17 -5.42 -4.21 22.12
CA CYS A 17 -5.47 -3.29 21.00
C CYS A 17 -4.52 -3.86 19.94
N THR A 18 -5.09 -4.55 18.94
CA THR A 18 -4.40 -4.84 17.70
C THR A 18 -4.06 -3.49 17.10
N HIS A 19 -2.85 -3.01 17.34
CA HIS A 19 -2.33 -1.82 16.68
C HIS A 19 -2.37 -2.12 15.19
N ALA A 20 -3.33 -1.55 14.46
CA ALA A 20 -3.32 -1.56 13.02
C ALA A 20 -1.95 -0.99 12.60
N GLN A 21 -1.14 -1.81 11.93
CA GLN A 21 0.21 -1.44 11.54
C GLN A 21 0.10 -0.26 10.57
N LYS A 22 0.38 0.95 11.07
CA LYS A 22 0.33 2.19 10.29
C LYS A 22 1.18 2.01 9.03
N GLY A 23 0.64 2.43 7.89
CA GLY A 23 1.30 2.36 6.60
C GLY A 23 0.93 1.17 5.71
N TRP A 24 0.17 0.18 6.19
CA TRP A 24 -0.21 -0.99 5.39
C TRP A 24 -1.71 -1.20 5.27
N LEU A 25 -2.19 -1.53 4.07
CA LEU A 25 -3.59 -1.82 3.78
C LEU A 25 -3.72 -3.15 3.04
N ALA A 26 -4.64 -4.02 3.48
CA ALA A 26 -4.96 -5.23 2.73
C ALA A 26 -5.69 -4.87 1.42
N ILE A 27 -5.19 -5.38 0.29
CA ILE A 27 -5.71 -5.04 -1.04
C ILE A 27 -6.06 -6.26 -1.90
N GLY A 28 -5.58 -7.43 -1.53
CA GLY A 28 -5.67 -8.60 -2.38
C GLY A 28 -5.26 -9.87 -1.65
N GLU A 29 -5.21 -10.95 -2.41
CA GLU A 29 -4.81 -12.25 -1.93
C GLU A 29 -4.16 -13.10 -3.04
N LEU A 30 -3.47 -14.15 -2.63
CA LEU A 30 -2.97 -15.18 -3.53
C LEU A 30 -4.03 -16.27 -3.71
N GLN A 31 -4.55 -16.40 -4.92
CA GLN A 31 -5.43 -17.48 -5.35
C GLN A 31 -4.68 -18.32 -6.38
N ASP A 32 -4.49 -19.62 -6.11
CA ASP A 32 -3.76 -20.55 -6.99
C ASP A 32 -2.37 -20.04 -7.44
N GLY A 33 -1.67 -19.37 -6.52
CA GLY A 33 -0.34 -18.79 -6.77
C GLY A 33 -0.35 -17.47 -7.56
N LYS A 34 -1.53 -16.94 -7.94
CA LYS A 34 -1.69 -15.66 -8.64
C LYS A 34 -2.18 -14.58 -7.68
N ALA A 35 -1.62 -13.38 -7.81
CA ALA A 35 -2.10 -12.21 -7.08
C ALA A 35 -3.43 -11.74 -7.66
N VAL A 36 -4.45 -11.64 -6.81
CA VAL A 36 -5.78 -11.16 -7.15
C VAL A 36 -6.07 -9.92 -6.30
N LEU A 37 -6.37 -8.81 -6.96
CA LEU A 37 -6.82 -7.59 -6.29
C LEU A 37 -8.29 -7.79 -5.85
N THR A 38 -8.54 -7.68 -4.55
CA THR A 38 -9.87 -7.85 -3.95
C THR A 38 -10.45 -6.56 -3.37
N ALA A 39 -9.62 -5.54 -3.16
CA ALA A 39 -10.08 -4.19 -2.79
C ALA A 39 -10.88 -3.52 -3.92
N ASP A 40 -11.74 -2.57 -3.54
CA ASP A 40 -12.56 -1.81 -4.48
C ASP A 40 -11.67 -0.95 -5.40
N LYS A 41 -11.60 -1.34 -6.67
CA LYS A 41 -10.82 -0.63 -7.70
C LYS A 41 -11.27 0.81 -7.87
N THR A 42 -12.57 1.07 -7.83
CA THR A 42 -13.15 2.40 -8.03
C THR A 42 -12.74 3.31 -6.89
N GLU A 43 -12.78 2.80 -5.66
CA GLU A 43 -12.33 3.55 -4.48
C GLU A 43 -10.82 3.82 -4.53
N LEU A 44 -10.00 2.81 -4.86
CA LEU A 44 -8.55 2.97 -4.98
C LEU A 44 -8.19 4.02 -6.04
N LEU A 45 -8.77 3.94 -7.24
CA LEU A 45 -8.52 4.89 -8.34
C LEU A 45 -8.94 6.31 -7.96
N ARG A 46 -10.14 6.47 -7.38
CA ARG A 46 -10.65 7.76 -6.94
C ARG A 46 -9.74 8.37 -5.86
N ALA A 47 -9.44 7.58 -4.82
CA ALA A 47 -8.62 8.04 -3.71
C ALA A 47 -7.21 8.41 -4.17
N TYR A 48 -6.59 7.56 -4.99
CA TYR A 48 -5.21 7.78 -5.38
C TYR A 48 -5.06 8.97 -6.33
N ASN A 49 -5.92 9.11 -7.34
CA ASN A 49 -5.90 10.29 -8.22
C ASN A 49 -6.05 11.59 -7.42
N GLN A 50 -6.98 11.64 -6.48
CA GLN A 50 -7.19 12.81 -5.62
C GLN A 50 -5.98 13.11 -4.73
N ASN A 51 -5.45 12.08 -4.06
CA ASN A 51 -4.37 12.24 -3.11
C ASN A 51 -3.04 12.55 -3.80
N LEU A 52 -2.74 11.93 -4.94
CA LEU A 52 -1.55 12.22 -5.71
C LEU A 52 -1.53 13.69 -6.13
N GLN A 53 -2.63 14.19 -6.71
CA GLN A 53 -2.76 15.61 -7.06
C GLN A 53 -2.54 16.52 -5.85
N ARG A 54 -3.07 16.14 -4.68
CA ARG A 54 -2.93 16.91 -3.44
C ARG A 54 -1.50 16.94 -2.91
N PHE A 55 -0.79 15.82 -2.94
CA PHE A 55 0.52 15.69 -2.27
C PHE A 55 1.71 15.93 -3.18
N SER A 56 1.59 15.74 -4.49
CA SER A 56 2.68 15.94 -5.46
C SER A 56 2.34 16.89 -6.59
N GLY A 57 1.07 17.32 -6.72
CA GLY A 57 0.64 18.16 -7.84
C GLY A 57 0.44 17.40 -9.16
N ILE A 58 0.62 16.08 -9.17
CA ILE A 58 0.50 15.25 -10.37
C ILE A 58 -0.97 14.83 -10.59
N ASN A 59 -1.53 15.20 -11.75
CA ASN A 59 -2.80 14.66 -12.22
C ASN A 59 -2.55 13.37 -13.01
N GLY A 60 -2.57 12.22 -12.33
CA GLY A 60 -2.25 10.93 -12.94
C GLY A 60 -3.28 10.41 -13.94
N GLU A 61 -4.55 10.78 -13.76
CA GLU A 61 -5.70 10.29 -14.55
C GLU A 61 -5.69 8.75 -14.69
N PHE A 62 -5.37 8.04 -13.61
CA PHE A 62 -5.34 6.58 -13.61
C PHE A 62 -6.74 6.01 -13.79
N THR A 63 -6.85 5.03 -14.68
CA THR A 63 -8.11 4.34 -15.00
C THR A 63 -8.06 2.85 -14.64
N GLU A 64 -6.87 2.30 -14.45
CA GLU A 64 -6.66 0.89 -14.14
C GLU A 64 -5.79 0.72 -12.89
N VAL A 65 -6.08 -0.37 -12.16
CA VAL A 65 -5.28 -0.80 -11.02
C VAL A 65 -5.18 -2.33 -10.97
N SER A 66 -3.95 -2.82 -10.81
CA SER A 66 -3.57 -4.25 -10.83
C SER A 66 -2.51 -4.55 -9.78
N ILE A 67 -2.44 -5.81 -9.34
CA ILE A 67 -1.26 -6.32 -8.62
C ILE A 67 -0.41 -7.08 -9.62
N GLU A 68 0.85 -6.71 -9.74
CA GLU A 68 1.81 -7.30 -10.67
C GLU A 68 3.01 -7.86 -9.91
N THR A 69 3.73 -8.80 -10.53
CA THR A 69 4.99 -9.31 -9.99
C THR A 69 6.09 -8.28 -10.22
N ALA A 70 6.79 -7.89 -9.16
CA ALA A 70 7.93 -6.98 -9.30
C ALA A 70 9.15 -7.69 -9.90
N ALA A 71 9.97 -6.97 -10.66
CA ALA A 71 11.19 -7.49 -11.29
C ALA A 71 12.13 -8.21 -10.32
N GLN A 72 12.25 -7.67 -9.12
CA GLN A 72 13.17 -8.13 -8.07
C GLN A 72 12.54 -9.20 -7.16
N GLY A 73 11.38 -9.74 -7.56
CA GLY A 73 10.56 -10.60 -6.74
C GLY A 73 9.61 -9.81 -5.82
N GLY A 74 8.54 -10.47 -5.40
CA GLY A 74 7.44 -9.83 -4.65
C GLY A 74 6.36 -9.27 -5.56
N TYR A 75 5.60 -8.31 -5.05
CA TYR A 75 4.44 -7.75 -5.73
C TYR A 75 4.46 -6.21 -5.71
N THR A 76 3.84 -5.62 -6.73
CA THR A 76 3.65 -4.18 -6.88
C THR A 76 2.18 -3.91 -7.15
N LEU A 77 1.59 -2.92 -6.49
CA LEU A 77 0.28 -2.39 -6.89
C LEU A 77 0.55 -1.31 -7.94
N VAL A 78 0.05 -1.51 -9.15
CA VAL A 78 0.29 -0.66 -10.31
C VAL A 78 -0.99 0.09 -10.64
N PHE A 79 -0.89 1.41 -10.73
CA PHE A 79 -1.89 2.30 -11.26
C PHE A 79 -1.47 2.76 -12.65
N SER A 80 -2.34 2.57 -13.63
CA SER A 80 -2.06 2.86 -15.03
C SER A 80 -3.07 3.87 -15.57
N GLY A 81 -2.53 4.94 -16.16
CA GLY A 81 -3.27 5.98 -16.85
C GLY A 81 -2.73 6.17 -18.25
N LYS A 82 -3.28 7.13 -18.99
CA LYS A 82 -2.84 7.39 -20.37
C LYS A 82 -1.38 7.85 -20.47
N ALA A 83 -0.95 8.70 -19.53
CA ALA A 83 0.38 9.31 -19.52
C ALA A 83 1.27 8.78 -18.40
N TYR A 84 0.67 8.40 -17.27
CA TYR A 84 1.42 8.05 -16.06
C TYR A 84 1.26 6.59 -15.70
N LYS A 85 2.34 6.02 -15.18
CA LYS A 85 2.33 4.81 -14.36
C LYS A 85 2.69 5.20 -12.93
N SER A 86 2.05 4.58 -11.96
CA SER A 86 2.46 4.71 -10.57
C SER A 86 2.43 3.38 -9.86
N THR A 87 3.37 3.20 -8.93
CA THR A 87 3.60 1.94 -8.26
C THR A 87 3.67 2.11 -6.75
N PHE A 88 3.22 1.07 -6.03
CA PHE A 88 3.36 0.92 -4.60
C PHE A 88 3.90 -0.46 -4.28
N ARG A 89 4.68 -0.58 -3.20
CA ARG A 89 5.15 -1.88 -2.72
C ARG A 89 4.00 -2.70 -2.16
N VAL A 90 3.91 -3.95 -2.57
CA VAL A 90 3.00 -4.94 -2.01
C VAL A 90 3.81 -6.06 -1.38
N GLU A 91 3.40 -6.47 -0.19
CA GLU A 91 3.96 -7.60 0.53
C GLU A 91 2.90 -8.65 0.80
N LYS A 92 3.38 -9.89 0.86
CA LYS A 92 2.60 -11.00 1.37
C LYS A 92 2.55 -10.91 2.89
N ALA A 93 1.35 -10.67 3.42
CA ALA A 93 1.02 -10.85 4.83
C ALA A 93 0.43 -12.26 5.05
N ASP A 94 0.52 -12.76 6.29
CA ASP A 94 -0.07 -14.00 6.82
C ASP A 94 -0.73 -14.93 5.78
N GLY A 95 -0.02 -15.97 5.35
CA GLY A 95 -0.56 -17.05 4.51
C GLY A 95 -0.77 -16.67 3.05
N THR A 96 -1.80 -15.88 2.74
CA THR A 96 -2.22 -15.53 1.36
C THR A 96 -2.56 -14.06 1.17
N VAL A 97 -2.65 -13.26 2.24
CA VAL A 97 -3.08 -11.86 2.14
C VAL A 97 -1.99 -11.01 1.50
N LEU A 98 -2.38 -10.08 0.64
CA LEU A 98 -1.49 -9.07 0.05
C LEU A 98 -1.80 -7.71 0.67
N ARG A 99 -0.77 -7.06 1.25
CA ARG A 99 -0.86 -5.72 1.83
C ARG A 99 0.01 -4.75 1.04
N VAL A 100 -0.52 -3.57 0.77
CA VAL A 100 0.21 -2.47 0.12
C VAL A 100 0.72 -1.49 1.16
N ASN A 101 1.94 -0.98 0.97
CA ASN A 101 2.40 0.19 1.70
C ASN A 101 1.74 1.43 1.09
N TYR A 102 0.80 2.05 1.78
CA TYR A 102 0.01 3.16 1.22
C TYR A 102 0.65 4.55 1.40
N THR A 103 1.83 4.62 2.01
CA THR A 103 2.46 5.90 2.40
C THR A 103 3.47 6.42 1.38
N ILE A 104 3.97 5.54 0.52
CA ILE A 104 4.99 5.87 -0.48
C ILE A 104 4.56 5.34 -1.84
N SER A 105 4.49 6.21 -2.83
CA SER A 105 4.32 5.84 -4.24
C SER A 105 5.45 6.39 -5.10
N CYS A 106 5.68 5.72 -6.22
CA CYS A 106 6.61 6.15 -7.27
C CYS A 106 5.81 6.36 -8.56
N THR A 107 5.90 7.54 -9.17
CA THR A 107 5.12 7.92 -10.35
C THR A 107 6.03 8.44 -11.47
N THR A 108 5.77 8.02 -12.70
CA THR A 108 6.53 8.43 -13.88
C THR A 108 5.65 8.54 -15.11
N SER A 109 5.96 9.50 -15.98
CA SER A 109 5.52 9.52 -17.38
C SER A 109 6.55 8.89 -18.32
N ASP A 110 7.83 9.07 -17.98
CA ASP A 110 8.96 8.88 -18.89
C ASP A 110 9.26 7.40 -19.13
N CYS A 111 9.06 6.55 -18.12
CA CYS A 111 9.18 5.11 -18.24
C CYS A 111 7.87 4.37 -17.91
N SER A 112 6.73 5.00 -18.22
CA SER A 112 5.39 4.42 -17.97
C SER A 112 5.17 3.06 -18.63
N GLN A 113 5.92 2.73 -19.69
CA GLN A 113 5.85 1.47 -20.43
C GLN A 113 6.83 0.39 -19.91
N GLU A 114 7.77 0.75 -19.04
CA GLU A 114 8.71 -0.22 -18.45
C GLU A 114 7.99 -1.03 -17.38
N THR A 115 8.24 -2.33 -17.29
CA THR A 115 7.73 -3.16 -16.18
C THR A 115 8.47 -2.82 -14.88
N ASP A 116 9.79 -2.64 -14.95
CA ASP A 116 10.68 -2.67 -13.78
C ASP A 116 11.20 -1.28 -13.37
N GLY A 117 10.81 -0.24 -14.12
CA GLY A 117 11.17 1.15 -13.89
C GLY A 117 10.22 1.84 -12.92
N CYS A 118 10.77 2.77 -12.12
CA CYS A 118 10.02 3.58 -11.16
C CYS A 118 9.19 2.75 -10.16
N GLU A 119 9.86 1.91 -9.36
CA GLU A 119 9.27 1.09 -8.30
C GLU A 119 9.81 1.49 -6.91
N PRO A 120 9.01 1.39 -5.83
CA PRO A 120 9.51 1.60 -4.48
C PRO A 120 10.56 0.55 -4.08
N ARG A 121 11.72 0.98 -3.57
CA ARG A 121 12.73 0.12 -2.94
C ARG A 121 12.91 0.51 -1.48
N PHE A 122 13.13 -0.48 -0.62
CA PHE A 122 13.28 -0.30 0.82
C PHE A 122 14.50 -1.07 1.32
N ASN A 123 15.51 -0.35 1.80
CA ASN A 123 16.73 -0.93 2.36
C ASN A 123 16.56 -1.19 3.87
N GLY A 124 15.58 -2.02 4.25
CA GLY A 124 15.41 -2.49 5.63
C GLY A 124 14.77 -1.51 6.63
N GLY A 125 14.14 -0.42 6.17
CA GLY A 125 13.37 0.51 7.01
C GLY A 125 12.31 1.28 6.23
N ASP A 126 11.59 2.20 6.89
CA ASP A 126 10.42 2.88 6.30
C ASP A 126 10.75 3.98 5.28
N ARG A 127 12.04 4.32 5.13
CA ARG A 127 12.50 5.34 4.17
C ARG A 127 12.66 4.70 2.79
N GLY A 128 11.54 4.46 2.13
CA GLY A 128 11.52 4.01 0.74
C GLY A 128 12.10 5.08 -0.21
N ASN A 129 12.77 4.61 -1.26
CA ASN A 129 13.12 5.41 -2.44
C ASN A 129 12.39 4.86 -3.67
N CYS A 130 12.51 5.55 -4.80
CA CYS A 130 12.08 5.02 -6.08
C CYS A 130 13.29 4.56 -6.88
N SER A 131 13.18 3.41 -7.53
CA SER A 131 14.18 3.00 -8.52
C SER A 131 14.16 3.96 -9.71
N PRO A 132 15.31 4.19 -10.36
CA PRO A 132 15.35 5.01 -11.56
C PRO A 132 14.57 4.35 -12.70
N CYS A 133 14.20 5.16 -13.68
CA CYS A 133 13.81 4.67 -14.99
C CYS A 133 15.05 4.18 -15.76
N SER A 134 14.91 3.16 -16.62
CA SER A 134 16.04 2.63 -17.40
C SER A 134 16.50 3.60 -18.49
N ASN A 135 15.62 4.50 -18.93
CA ASN A 135 15.88 5.56 -19.89
C ASN A 135 16.34 6.89 -19.25
N ASP A 136 16.81 6.87 -18.00
CA ASP A 136 17.18 8.05 -17.21
C ASP A 136 16.03 9.08 -17.01
N GLY A 137 14.79 8.67 -17.29
CA GLY A 137 13.59 9.47 -17.10
C GLY A 137 13.27 9.74 -15.63
N GLU A 138 12.39 10.72 -15.40
CA GLU A 138 12.01 11.13 -14.06
C GLU A 138 11.07 10.10 -13.40
N CYS A 139 11.39 9.76 -12.16
CA CYS A 139 10.52 9.00 -11.28
C CYS A 139 10.29 9.80 -9.98
N THR A 140 9.09 10.34 -9.84
CA THR A 140 8.69 11.16 -8.70
C THR A 140 8.25 10.29 -7.53
N LYS A 141 8.88 10.49 -6.36
CA LYS A 141 8.46 9.88 -5.10
C LYS A 141 7.43 10.76 -4.40
N THR A 142 6.27 10.20 -4.09
CA THR A 142 5.28 10.85 -3.21
C THR A 142 5.27 10.17 -1.84
N VAL A 143 5.28 10.96 -0.77
CA VAL A 143 5.24 10.46 0.61
C VAL A 143 4.10 11.13 1.37
N SER A 144 3.34 10.36 2.14
CA SER A 144 2.28 10.87 3.01
C SER A 144 2.28 10.18 4.37
N SER A 145 2.00 10.95 5.44
CA SER A 145 1.77 10.40 6.79
C SER A 145 0.37 9.79 6.96
N SER A 146 -0.48 9.92 5.94
CA SER A 146 -1.82 9.34 5.85
C SER A 146 -1.91 8.45 4.61
N SER A 147 -3.01 7.70 4.46
CA SER A 147 -3.22 6.86 3.28
C SER A 147 -3.30 7.65 1.98
N LEU A 148 -2.44 7.32 1.00
CA LEU A 148 -2.61 7.75 -0.39
C LEU A 148 -3.77 7.01 -1.07
N LEU A 149 -4.22 5.89 -0.51
CA LEU A 149 -5.19 4.97 -1.11
C LEU A 149 -6.58 5.04 -0.44
N SER A 150 -6.84 6.05 0.39
CA SER A 150 -8.14 6.24 1.05
C SER A 150 -8.52 7.72 1.09
N VAL A 151 -9.81 8.01 0.96
CA VAL A 151 -10.33 9.39 1.01
C VAL A 151 -10.74 9.69 2.44
N GLY A 152 -9.88 10.36 3.20
CA GLY A 152 -10.23 10.88 4.54
C GLY A 152 -10.84 9.85 5.48
N GLY A 153 -10.13 8.75 5.75
CA GLY A 153 -10.45 7.85 6.86
C GLY A 153 -9.67 8.29 8.10
N LYS A 154 -10.38 8.57 9.20
CA LYS A 154 -9.81 8.81 10.53
C LYS A 154 -8.74 7.75 10.85
N GLU A 155 -7.56 8.22 11.27
CA GLU A 155 -6.74 7.43 12.21
C GLU A 155 -7.46 7.40 13.57
#